data_AF-A0A924MPI1-F1
#
_entry.id   AF-A0A924MPI1-F1
#
_cell.length_a   1.000
_cell.length_b   1.000
_cell.length_c   1.000
_cell.angle_alpha   90.00
_cell.angle_beta   90.00
_cell.angle_gamma   90.00
#
_symmetry.space_group_name_H-M   'P 1'
#
loop_
_entity.id
_entity.type
_entity.pdbx_description
1 polymer ?
#
loop_
_entity_poly.entity_id
_entity_poly.type
_entity_poly.pdbx_seq_one_letter_code
_entity_poly.pdbx_strand_id
1 'polypeptide(L)'
;MQPEDTAHVVAHGQGRRARHLLIWGCLVLLATGAAWLVGHDVWLQQTPFGAQPHPLVAWLLRAHGAIAWATTLVGGVVWQVHVRPAWRAVRRRRAQRLHGGTTRPVRHGRARTVSGALMVAALAVLLGSAIGLQYAPEEAHAWLSVTHWVLGVAMAMALLWHWIARLRH
;
A
#
# COMPACT_ATOMS: atom_id res chain seq x y z
N MET A 1 -26.84 17.25 24.89
CA MET A 1 -25.78 16.47 24.21
C MET A 1 -25.44 17.24 22.95
N GLN A 2 -24.25 17.86 22.90
CA GLN A 2 -23.88 18.86 21.90
C GLN A 2 -23.40 18.20 20.58
N PRO A 3 -23.71 18.78 19.41
CA PRO A 3 -23.34 18.20 18.12
C PRO A 3 -21.82 18.08 17.90
N GLU A 4 -21.00 18.94 18.50
CA GLU A 4 -19.52 18.87 18.43
C GLU A 4 -18.90 17.57 18.99
N ASP A 5 -19.49 16.96 20.01
CA ASP A 5 -18.94 15.73 20.63
C ASP A 5 -19.08 14.51 19.71
N THR A 6 -20.16 14.42 18.93
CA THR A 6 -20.38 13.30 18.02
C THR A 6 -19.44 13.37 16.81
N ALA A 7 -19.16 14.57 16.30
CA ALA A 7 -18.23 14.79 15.20
C ALA A 7 -16.80 14.32 15.56
N HIS A 8 -16.35 14.59 16.80
CA HIS A 8 -15.01 14.22 17.25
C HIS A 8 -14.85 12.69 17.42
N VAL A 9 -15.89 11.99 17.91
CA VAL A 9 -15.90 10.53 18.05
C VAL A 9 -15.94 9.81 16.70
N VAL A 10 -16.76 10.31 15.76
CA VAL A 10 -16.83 9.76 14.39
C VAL A 10 -15.50 9.93 13.66
N ALA A 11 -14.85 11.09 13.77
CA ALA A 11 -13.54 11.33 13.14
C ALA A 11 -12.44 10.40 13.67
N HIS A 12 -12.40 10.13 14.99
CA HIS A 12 -11.44 9.19 15.57
C HIS A 12 -11.72 7.72 15.20
N GLY A 13 -12.99 7.31 15.12
CA GLY A 13 -13.38 5.98 14.69
C GLY A 13 -13.05 5.69 13.22
N GLN A 14 -13.25 6.67 12.34
CA GLN A 14 -12.98 6.56 10.90
C GLN A 14 -11.49 6.30 10.60
N GLY A 15 -10.57 6.98 11.28
CA GLY A 15 -9.13 6.79 11.07
C GLY A 15 -8.63 5.38 11.42
N ARG A 16 -9.22 4.74 12.43
CA ARG A 16 -8.87 3.36 12.82
C ARG A 16 -9.43 2.33 11.85
N ARG A 17 -10.68 2.51 11.40
CA ARG A 17 -11.34 1.63 10.41
C ARG A 17 -10.64 1.70 9.06
N ALA A 18 -10.34 2.91 8.56
CA ALA A 18 -9.63 3.09 7.29
C ALA A 18 -8.26 2.42 7.27
N ARG A 19 -7.53 2.45 8.40
CA ARG A 19 -6.24 1.76 8.53
C ARG A 19 -6.39 0.24 8.44
N HIS A 20 -7.37 -0.35 9.13
CA HIS A 20 -7.61 -1.79 9.02
C HIS A 20 -8.06 -2.20 7.62
N LEU A 21 -8.95 -1.42 6.99
CA LEU A 21 -9.37 -1.65 5.61
C LEU A 21 -8.19 -1.63 4.64
N LEU A 22 -7.24 -0.69 4.82
CA LEU A 22 -6.02 -0.65 4.02
C LEU A 22 -5.16 -1.91 4.20
N ILE A 23 -4.97 -2.37 5.44
CA ILE A 23 -4.18 -3.58 5.73
C ILE A 23 -4.85 -4.82 5.13
N TRP A 24 -6.15 -5.00 5.37
CA TRP A 24 -6.90 -6.11 4.79
C TRP A 24 -6.90 -6.07 3.26
N GLY A 25 -7.06 -4.88 2.66
CA GLY A 25 -6.93 -4.69 1.21
C GLY A 25 -5.56 -5.12 0.69
N CYS A 26 -4.48 -4.73 1.35
CA CYS A 26 -3.13 -5.17 0.99
C CYS A 26 -2.92 -6.69 1.14
N LEU A 27 -3.50 -7.31 2.18
CA LEU A 27 -3.43 -8.76 2.36
C LEU A 27 -4.20 -9.51 1.25
N VAL A 28 -5.37 -9.01 0.88
CA VAL A 28 -6.16 -9.57 -0.22
C VAL A 28 -5.42 -9.40 -1.55
N LEU A 29 -4.77 -8.25 -1.79
CA LEU A 29 -3.92 -8.05 -2.97
C LEU A 29 -2.78 -9.05 -3.03
N LEU A 30 -2.08 -9.26 -1.92
CA LEU A 30 -1.00 -10.24 -1.86
C LEU A 30 -1.52 -11.65 -2.14
N ALA A 31 -2.61 -12.05 -1.49
CA ALA A 31 -3.19 -13.39 -1.67
C ALA A 31 -3.64 -13.63 -3.11
N THR A 32 -4.33 -12.65 -3.71
CA THR A 32 -4.81 -12.73 -5.09
C THR A 32 -3.65 -12.72 -6.11
N GLY A 33 -2.61 -11.92 -5.89
CA GLY A 33 -1.42 -11.87 -6.75
C GLY A 33 -0.56 -13.14 -6.66
N ALA A 34 -0.38 -13.67 -5.45
CA ALA A 34 0.32 -14.94 -5.23
C ALA A 34 -0.45 -16.12 -5.85
N ALA A 35 -1.78 -16.16 -5.68
CA ALA A 35 -2.64 -17.15 -6.32
C ALA A 35 -2.55 -17.07 -7.85
N TRP A 36 -2.46 -15.86 -8.42
CA TRP A 36 -2.27 -15.67 -9.85
C TRP A 36 -0.90 -16.19 -10.33
N LEU A 37 0.20 -15.86 -9.64
CA LEU A 37 1.55 -16.35 -9.97
C LEU A 37 1.61 -17.88 -10.00
N VAL A 38 1.02 -18.53 -9.00
CA VAL A 38 0.98 -20.00 -8.93
C VAL A 38 0.07 -20.58 -10.02
N GLY A 39 -1.09 -19.97 -10.25
CA GLY A 39 -2.07 -20.46 -11.23
C GLY A 39 -1.63 -20.28 -12.68
N HIS A 40 -0.80 -19.28 -12.97
CA HIS A 40 -0.38 -18.94 -14.34
C HIS A 40 0.33 -20.09 -15.05
N ASP A 41 1.28 -20.75 -14.38
CA ASP A 41 2.10 -21.80 -15.00
C ASP A 41 1.57 -23.22 -14.71
N VAL A 42 0.85 -23.40 -13.60
CA VAL A 42 0.40 -24.73 -13.14
C VAL A 42 -0.97 -25.09 -13.71
N TRP A 43 -1.85 -24.12 -13.90
CA TRP A 43 -3.25 -24.37 -14.25
C TRP A 43 -3.50 -24.22 -15.76
N LEU A 44 -2.81 -25.05 -16.54
CA LEU A 44 -2.97 -25.09 -17.99
C LEU A 44 -4.13 -26.03 -18.38
N GLN A 45 -5.04 -25.52 -19.21
CA GLN A 45 -6.11 -26.27 -19.84
C GLN A 45 -5.73 -26.56 -21.30
N GLN A 46 -5.90 -27.81 -21.73
CA GLN A 46 -5.70 -28.19 -23.13
C GLN A 46 -6.88 -27.68 -23.95
N THR A 47 -6.60 -26.79 -24.90
CA THR A 47 -7.60 -26.29 -25.86
C THR A 47 -7.25 -26.80 -27.26
N PRO A 48 -8.17 -26.74 -28.23
CA PRO A 48 -7.88 -27.09 -29.63
C PRO A 48 -6.72 -26.28 -30.25
N PHE A 49 -6.32 -25.17 -29.63
CA PHE A 49 -5.26 -24.28 -30.07
C PHE A 49 -3.97 -24.39 -29.23
N GLY A 50 -3.87 -25.43 -28.38
CA GLY A 50 -2.75 -25.67 -27.48
C GLY A 50 -3.09 -25.46 -26.00
N ALA A 51 -2.08 -25.66 -25.14
CA ALA A 51 -2.21 -25.44 -23.70
C ALA A 51 -2.33 -23.94 -23.40
N GLN A 52 -3.43 -23.54 -22.78
CA GLN A 52 -3.67 -22.16 -22.35
C GLN A 52 -4.01 -22.10 -20.86
N PRO A 53 -3.70 -21.01 -20.14
CA PRO A 53 -4.08 -20.86 -18.75
C PRO A 53 -5.60 -20.92 -18.56
N HIS A 54 -6.05 -21.56 -17.48
CA HIS A 54 -7.46 -21.68 -17.14
C HIS A 54 -8.11 -20.29 -16.98
N PRO A 55 -9.37 -20.07 -17.41
CA PRO A 55 -10.02 -18.75 -17.39
C PRO A 55 -10.11 -18.10 -16.00
N LEU A 56 -10.05 -18.89 -14.93
CA LEU A 56 -9.99 -18.37 -13.55
C LEU A 56 -8.73 -17.54 -13.29
N VAL A 57 -7.61 -17.84 -13.95
CA VAL A 57 -6.36 -17.07 -13.85
C VAL A 57 -6.61 -15.64 -14.38
N ALA A 58 -7.34 -15.48 -15.49
CA ALA A 58 -7.71 -14.18 -16.01
C ALA A 58 -8.67 -13.42 -15.08
N TRP A 59 -9.63 -14.12 -14.45
CA TRP A 59 -10.53 -13.51 -13.47
C TRP A 59 -9.82 -13.08 -12.18
N LEU A 60 -8.85 -13.85 -11.70
CA LEU A 60 -7.99 -13.47 -10.57
C LEU A 60 -7.24 -12.18 -10.85
N LEU A 61 -6.67 -12.02 -12.05
CA LEU A 61 -5.97 -10.80 -12.43
C LEU A 61 -6.90 -9.58 -12.46
N ARG A 62 -8.12 -9.75 -13.00
CA ARG A 62 -9.15 -8.70 -13.00
C ARG A 62 -9.57 -8.31 -11.58
N ALA A 63 -9.79 -9.30 -10.71
CA ALA A 63 -10.12 -9.07 -9.31
C ALA A 63 -8.97 -8.36 -8.57
N HIS A 64 -7.73 -8.78 -8.80
CA HIS A 64 -6.54 -8.14 -8.25
C HIS A 64 -6.47 -6.66 -8.65
N GLY A 65 -6.66 -6.36 -9.94
CA GLY A 65 -6.75 -4.98 -10.45
C GLY A 65 -7.85 -4.17 -9.76
N ALA A 66 -9.07 -4.70 -9.66
CA ALA A 66 -10.19 -4.02 -9.01
C ALA A 66 -9.93 -3.73 -7.53
N ILE A 67 -9.37 -4.70 -6.80
CA ILE A 67 -8.99 -4.54 -5.39
C ILE A 67 -7.86 -3.53 -5.26
N ALA A 68 -6.94 -3.45 -6.23
CA ALA A 68 -5.81 -2.53 -6.21
C ALA A 68 -6.30 -1.08 -6.32
N TRP A 69 -7.26 -0.83 -7.20
CA TRP A 69 -7.95 0.45 -7.30
C TRP A 69 -8.65 0.83 -6.00
N ALA A 70 -9.48 -0.07 -5.45
CA ALA A 70 -10.19 0.19 -4.20
C ALA A 70 -9.23 0.46 -3.02
N THR A 71 -8.16 -0.33 -2.90
CA THR A 71 -7.13 -0.16 -1.86
C THR A 71 -6.38 1.16 -2.00
N THR A 72 -6.10 1.59 -3.23
CA THR A 72 -5.44 2.88 -3.49
C THR A 72 -6.33 4.06 -3.08
N LEU A 73 -7.63 4.00 -3.38
CA LEU A 73 -8.59 5.02 -2.94
C LEU A 73 -8.68 5.12 -1.42
N VAL A 74 -8.76 3.98 -0.72
CA VAL A 74 -8.71 3.92 0.75
C VAL A 74 -7.37 4.47 1.28
N GLY A 75 -6.27 4.16 0.60
CA GLY A 75 -4.94 4.72 0.86
C GLY A 75 -4.94 6.25 0.80
N GLY A 76 -5.67 6.85 -0.15
CA GLY A 76 -5.88 8.30 -0.24
C GLY A 76 -6.60 8.89 0.99
N VAL A 77 -7.59 8.18 1.54
CA VAL A 77 -8.26 8.60 2.79
C VAL A 77 -7.29 8.52 3.98
N VAL A 78 -6.55 7.41 4.10
CA VAL A 78 -5.53 7.25 5.14
C VAL A 78 -4.44 8.32 5.03
N TRP A 79 -4.05 8.71 3.81
CA TRP A 79 -3.11 9.80 3.58
C TRP A 79 -3.58 11.12 4.18
N GLN A 80 -4.86 11.49 3.96
CA GLN A 80 -5.42 12.74 4.49
C GLN A 80 -5.52 12.73 6.01
N VAL A 81 -5.97 11.61 6.60
CA VAL A 81 -6.28 11.53 8.04
C VAL A 81 -5.05 11.18 8.89
N HIS A 82 -4.08 10.45 8.33
CA HIS A 82 -2.94 9.91 9.08
C HIS A 82 -1.59 10.50 8.65
N VAL A 83 -1.31 10.53 7.35
CA VAL A 83 0.03 10.88 6.85
C VAL A 83 0.25 12.40 6.80
N ARG A 84 -0.68 13.18 6.23
CA ARG A 84 -0.56 14.65 6.16
C ARG A 84 -0.43 15.30 7.55
N PRO A 85 -1.21 14.93 8.58
CA PRO A 85 -1.06 15.50 9.92
C PRO A 85 0.29 15.14 10.56
N ALA A 86 0.74 13.89 10.42
CA ALA A 86 2.03 13.45 10.93
C ALA A 86 3.20 14.22 10.26
N TRP A 87 3.14 14.43 8.95
CA TRP A 87 4.15 15.20 8.22
C TRP A 87 4.15 16.69 8.57
N ARG A 88 2.97 17.30 8.76
CA ARG A 88 2.85 18.68 9.25
C ARG A 88 3.46 18.83 10.64
N ALA A 89 3.23 17.86 11.54
CA ALA A 89 3.81 17.86 12.88
C ALA A 89 5.35 17.77 12.85
N VAL A 90 5.94 16.96 11.97
CA VAL A 90 7.40 16.87 11.81
C VAL A 90 8.00 18.15 11.23
N ARG A 91 7.37 18.73 10.20
CA ARG A 91 7.82 20.01 9.61
C ARG A 91 7.81 21.15 10.63
N ARG A 92 6.74 21.30 11.41
CA ARG A 92 6.64 22.30 12.48
C ARG A 92 7.76 22.15 13.52
N ARG A 93 8.04 20.92 13.95
CA ARG A 93 9.15 20.63 14.89
C ARG A 93 10.52 20.94 14.30
N ARG A 94 10.73 20.74 12.99
CA ARG A 94 11.98 21.09 12.29
C ARG A 94 12.16 22.60 12.19
N ALA A 95 11.09 23.34 11.87
CA ALA A 95 11.11 24.81 11.86
C ALA A 95 11.36 25.39 13.26
N GLN A 96 10.73 24.83 14.30
CA GLN A 96 10.98 25.22 15.69
C GLN A 96 12.44 24.99 16.12
N ARG A 97 13.09 23.92 15.65
CA ARG A 97 14.53 23.67 15.91
C ARG A 97 15.46 24.68 15.23
N LEU A 98 15.02 25.28 14.11
CA LEU A 98 15.78 26.32 13.41
C LEU A 98 15.63 27.68 14.09
N HIS A 99 14.50 27.94 14.76
CA HIS A 99 14.18 29.22 15.41
C HIS A 99 14.31 29.22 16.95
N GLY A 100 14.53 28.07 17.59
CA GLY A 100 14.60 27.95 19.06
C GLY A 100 15.82 27.15 19.52
N GLY A 101 16.77 27.85 20.16
CA GLY A 101 17.87 27.23 20.89
C GLY A 101 17.39 26.49 22.14
N THR A 102 18.16 25.49 22.58
CA THR A 102 17.96 24.58 23.72
C THR A 102 17.20 23.28 23.39
N THR A 103 17.95 22.19 23.24
CA THR A 103 17.50 20.87 22.79
C THR A 103 17.26 19.91 23.97
N ARG A 104 16.07 19.27 24.04
CA ARG A 104 15.95 17.91 24.61
C ARG A 104 16.04 16.88 23.48
N PRO A 105 16.82 15.79 23.63
CA PRO A 105 17.00 14.80 22.57
C PRO A 105 15.79 13.85 22.50
N VAL A 106 14.79 14.18 21.68
CA VAL A 106 13.73 13.22 21.33
C VAL A 106 14.16 12.47 20.06
N ARG A 107 14.86 11.34 20.23
CA ARG A 107 15.36 10.47 19.14
C ARG A 107 14.25 9.76 18.34
N HIS A 108 13.02 9.74 18.81
CA HIS A 108 11.99 8.82 18.31
C HIS A 108 11.15 9.29 17.11
N GLY A 109 11.32 10.52 16.60
CA GLY A 109 10.47 11.07 15.54
C GLY A 109 10.92 10.80 14.10
N ARG A 110 12.24 10.73 13.82
CA ARG A 110 12.80 10.77 12.46
C ARG A 110 12.65 9.45 11.70
N ALA A 111 12.86 8.31 12.36
CA ALA A 111 12.71 6.98 11.74
C ALA A 111 11.26 6.70 11.31
N ARG A 112 10.28 7.28 12.04
CA ARG A 112 8.85 7.03 11.82
C ARG A 112 8.34 7.63 10.51
N THR A 113 8.89 8.75 10.05
CA THR A 113 8.54 9.37 8.77
C THR A 113 9.20 8.74 7.56
N VAL A 114 10.39 8.14 7.72
CA VAL A 114 11.13 7.50 6.60
C VAL A 114 10.41 6.23 6.15
N SER A 115 9.98 5.37 7.08
CA SER A 115 9.23 4.16 6.71
C SER A 115 7.95 4.47 5.93
N GLY A 116 7.16 5.45 6.39
CA GLY A 116 5.94 5.87 5.68
C GLY A 116 6.22 6.49 4.31
N ALA A 117 7.31 7.25 4.15
CA ALA A 117 7.70 7.80 2.85
C ALA A 117 8.15 6.72 1.87
N LEU A 118 8.94 5.74 2.33
CA LEU A 118 9.37 4.60 1.53
C LEU A 118 8.18 3.75 1.07
N MET A 119 7.21 3.51 1.96
CA MET A 119 5.98 2.77 1.60
C MET A 119 5.15 3.52 0.55
N VAL A 120 5.07 4.85 0.65
CA VAL A 120 4.37 5.66 -0.36
C VAL A 120 5.11 5.64 -1.70
N ALA A 121 6.43 5.74 -1.69
CA ALA A 121 7.24 5.66 -2.90
C ALA A 121 7.08 4.30 -3.59
N ALA A 122 7.16 3.20 -2.85
CA ALA A 122 7.00 1.88 -3.45
C ALA A 122 5.54 1.58 -3.87
N LEU A 123 4.52 2.18 -3.24
CA LEU A 123 3.15 2.19 -3.78
C LEU A 123 3.06 2.91 -5.13
N ALA A 124 3.74 4.05 -5.29
CA ALA A 124 3.78 4.77 -6.56
C ALA A 124 4.47 3.94 -7.66
N VAL A 125 5.57 3.25 -7.33
CA VAL A 125 6.25 2.34 -8.27
C VAL A 125 5.37 1.13 -8.61
N LEU A 126 4.63 0.56 -7.66
CA LEU A 126 3.67 -0.52 -7.93
C LEU A 126 2.56 -0.08 -8.88
N LEU A 127 2.01 1.12 -8.69
CA LEU A 127 0.98 1.66 -9.58
C LEU A 127 1.56 1.97 -10.97
N GLY A 128 2.73 2.58 -11.02
CA GLY A 128 3.43 2.88 -12.27
C GLY A 128 3.80 1.61 -13.06
N SER A 129 4.28 0.57 -12.38
CA SER A 129 4.57 -0.72 -13.03
C SER A 129 3.32 -1.45 -13.49
N ALA A 130 2.19 -1.36 -12.76
CA ALA A 130 0.92 -1.92 -13.19
C ALA A 130 0.36 -1.24 -14.45
N ILE A 131 0.51 0.09 -14.55
CA ILE A 131 0.17 0.84 -15.76
C ILE A 131 1.14 0.49 -16.88
N GLY A 132 2.44 0.40 -16.58
CA GLY A 132 3.46 -0.05 -17.53
C GLY A 132 3.12 -1.42 -18.13
N LEU A 133 2.73 -2.40 -17.32
CA LEU A 133 2.34 -3.73 -17.80
C LEU A 133 1.13 -3.74 -18.75
N GLN A 134 0.35 -2.65 -18.81
CA GLN A 134 -0.79 -2.53 -19.71
C GLN A 134 -0.46 -1.80 -21.02
N TYR A 135 0.57 -0.94 -21.03
CA TYR A 135 0.81 0.00 -22.13
C TYR A 135 2.25 0.03 -22.64
N ALA A 136 3.20 -0.60 -21.96
CA ALA A 136 4.60 -0.56 -22.31
C ALA A 136 4.93 -1.55 -23.45
N PRO A 137 6.02 -1.31 -24.21
CA PRO A 137 6.48 -2.26 -25.22
C PRO A 137 6.96 -3.59 -24.61
N GLU A 138 7.02 -4.66 -25.42
CA GLU A 138 7.38 -6.01 -24.93
C GLU A 138 8.74 -6.07 -24.25
N GLU A 139 9.73 -5.33 -24.76
CA GLU A 139 11.06 -5.17 -24.15
C GLU A 139 10.99 -4.68 -22.70
N ALA A 140 9.94 -3.94 -22.36
CA ALA A 140 9.73 -3.43 -21.02
C ALA A 140 8.91 -4.35 -20.11
N HIS A 141 8.07 -5.22 -20.69
CA HIS A 141 7.19 -6.10 -19.93
C HIS A 141 7.94 -7.05 -18.99
N ALA A 142 9.09 -7.57 -19.41
CA ALA A 142 9.87 -8.50 -18.58
C ALA A 142 10.33 -7.85 -17.26
N TRP A 143 10.96 -6.66 -17.33
CA TRP A 143 11.44 -5.99 -16.13
C TRP A 143 10.29 -5.38 -15.31
N LEU A 144 9.22 -4.90 -15.97
CA LEU A 144 8.02 -4.39 -15.30
C LEU A 144 7.33 -5.48 -14.49
N SER A 145 7.18 -6.67 -15.06
CA SER A 145 6.58 -7.83 -14.38
C SER A 145 7.38 -8.19 -13.15
N VAL A 146 8.70 -8.38 -13.30
CA VAL A 146 9.61 -8.70 -12.18
C VAL A 146 9.55 -7.63 -11.09
N THR A 147 9.64 -6.36 -11.48
CA THR A 147 9.57 -5.25 -10.54
C THR A 147 8.25 -5.25 -9.79
N HIS A 148 7.13 -5.48 -10.48
CA HIS A 148 5.79 -5.42 -9.90
C HIS A 148 5.60 -6.49 -8.83
N TRP A 149 5.88 -7.76 -9.13
CA TRP A 149 5.63 -8.82 -8.16
C TRP A 149 6.65 -8.82 -7.02
N VAL A 150 7.94 -8.59 -7.29
CA VAL A 150 8.98 -8.53 -6.24
C VAL A 150 8.69 -7.38 -5.27
N LEU A 151 8.41 -6.19 -5.81
CA LEU A 151 8.10 -5.03 -4.99
C LEU A 151 6.77 -5.20 -4.25
N GLY A 152 5.80 -5.89 -4.85
CA GLY A 152 4.50 -6.19 -4.25
C GLY A 152 4.64 -7.06 -2.99
N VAL A 153 5.43 -8.14 -3.10
CA VAL A 153 5.76 -9.00 -1.95
C VAL A 153 6.55 -8.24 -0.88
N ALA A 154 7.60 -7.51 -1.29
CA ALA A 154 8.42 -6.73 -0.36
C ALA A 154 7.60 -5.68 0.39
N MET A 155 6.70 -4.98 -0.31
CA MET A 155 5.79 -3.99 0.29
C MET A 155 4.85 -4.64 1.30
N ALA A 156 4.27 -5.79 0.98
CA ALA A 156 3.35 -6.47 1.89
C ALA A 156 4.04 -6.89 3.20
N MET A 157 5.27 -7.41 3.10
CA MET A 157 6.10 -7.73 4.27
C MET A 157 6.43 -6.47 5.09
N ALA A 158 6.80 -5.37 4.42
CA ALA A 158 7.10 -4.11 5.08
C ALA A 158 5.87 -3.51 5.80
N LEU A 159 4.68 -3.59 5.20
CA LEU A 159 3.41 -3.17 5.80
C LEU A 159 3.05 -3.99 7.03
N LEU A 160 3.18 -5.32 6.94
CA LEU A 160 2.92 -6.22 8.06
C LEU A 160 3.89 -5.94 9.22
N TRP A 161 5.19 -5.80 8.92
CA TRP A 161 6.20 -5.42 9.90
C TRP A 161 5.90 -4.07 10.53
N HIS A 162 5.57 -3.05 9.73
CA HIS A 162 5.20 -1.72 10.22
C HIS A 162 3.99 -1.79 11.16
N TRP A 163 2.99 -2.60 10.84
CA TRP A 163 1.80 -2.79 11.67
C TRP A 163 2.13 -3.51 12.99
N ILE A 164 2.89 -4.61 12.95
CA ILE A 164 3.31 -5.35 14.16
C ILE A 164 4.18 -4.47 15.06
N ALA A 165 5.16 -3.75 14.49
CA ALA A 165 6.00 -2.81 15.23
C ALA A 165 5.18 -1.68 15.88
N ARG A 166 4.03 -1.32 15.29
CA ARG A 166 3.06 -0.36 15.84
C ARG A 166 2.16 -0.92 16.94
N LEU A 167 1.99 -2.24 17.04
CA LEU A 167 1.22 -2.89 18.10
C LEU A 167 2.05 -3.16 19.36
N ARG A 168 3.38 -3.28 19.20
CA ARG A 168 4.32 -3.55 20.30
C ARG A 168 4.74 -2.28 21.07
N HIS A 169 4.27 -1.10 20.67
CA HIS A 169 4.58 0.21 21.24
C HIS A 169 3.31 0.97 21.57
#